data_AF-A0AAW5VL16-F1
#
_entry.id   AF-A0AAW5VL16-F1
#
_cell.length_a   1.000
_cell.length_b   1.000
_cell.length_c   1.000
_cell.angle_alpha   90.00
_cell.angle_beta   90.00
_cell.angle_gamma   90.00
#
_symmetry.space_group_name_H-M   'P 1'
#
loop_
_entity.id
_entity.type
_entity.pdbx_description
1 polymer ?
#
loop_
_entity_poly.entity_id
_entity_poly.type
_entity_poly.pdbx_seq_one_letter_code
_entity_poly.pdbx_strand_id
1 'polypeptide(L)'
;MPHDNGLIYGSFKKICIPESELKTEAEILRPILTSLKIDWERGQLSDSQVTFQIVLLYLERRVKKHPFLRMGKPLPNRNQSQEFLEVVRFYGMPDTVRFALWKWHIGEWDIRLINYNPSSLEMLESQSNGYRYSTISWTDAMEGSLVEGKRDAFEHLLHDLAHAYMFFREDYDFEGQKLFFRKMYLDYSKYEDVLEANPIFRTKFDYCISDMNSHPAHLSAYWNAIRREAGFFVP
;
A
#
# COMPACT_ATOMS: atom_id res chain seq x y z
N MET A 1 -11.32 -9.60 -1.85
CA MET A 1 -10.90 -9.70 -0.44
C MET A 1 -9.93 -10.86 -0.35
N PRO A 2 -8.71 -10.67 0.15
CA PRO A 2 -7.79 -11.79 0.32
C PRO A 2 -8.35 -12.76 1.34
N HIS A 3 -9.01 -12.33 2.42
CA HIS A 3 -9.80 -13.22 3.29
C HIS A 3 -11.27 -13.16 2.89
N ASP A 4 -11.75 -14.17 2.16
CA ASP A 4 -13.17 -14.31 1.81
C ASP A 4 -13.64 -15.73 2.11
N ASN A 5 -14.60 -15.86 3.04
CA ASN A 5 -15.08 -17.16 3.54
C ASN A 5 -13.96 -18.11 4.01
N GLY A 6 -12.91 -17.57 4.64
CA GLY A 6 -11.75 -18.33 5.13
C GLY A 6 -10.74 -18.75 4.05
N LEU A 7 -10.95 -18.37 2.78
CA LEU A 7 -10.01 -18.61 1.69
C LEU A 7 -9.13 -17.38 1.45
N ILE A 8 -7.87 -17.64 1.09
CA ILE A 8 -6.84 -16.63 0.85
C ILE A 8 -6.65 -16.38 -0.66
N TYR A 9 -6.88 -15.15 -1.12
CA TYR A 9 -6.75 -14.72 -2.52
C TYR A 9 -5.74 -13.58 -2.74
N GLY A 10 -5.46 -13.25 -3.99
CA GLY A 10 -4.66 -12.07 -4.36
C GLY A 10 -3.16 -12.33 -4.52
N SER A 11 -2.43 -11.25 -4.79
CA SER A 11 -1.00 -11.27 -5.13
C SER A 11 -0.09 -11.75 -4.00
N PHE A 12 -0.54 -11.61 -2.75
CA PHE A 12 0.22 -11.93 -1.54
C PHE A 12 -0.19 -13.26 -0.90
N LYS A 13 -1.10 -14.03 -1.51
CA LYS A 13 -1.68 -15.25 -0.91
C LYS A 13 -0.67 -16.27 -0.37
N LYS A 14 0.57 -16.29 -0.88
CA LYS A 14 1.63 -17.21 -0.46
C LYS A 14 2.25 -16.86 0.90
N ILE A 15 2.01 -15.65 1.39
CA ILE A 15 2.55 -15.09 2.64
C ILE A 15 1.46 -14.57 3.58
N CYS A 16 0.18 -14.74 3.23
CA CYS A 16 -0.91 -14.56 4.18
C CYS A 16 -1.11 -15.86 4.99
N ILE A 17 -1.62 -15.72 6.20
CA ILE A 17 -1.96 -16.83 7.09
C ILE A 17 -3.46 -16.82 7.38
N PRO A 18 -4.08 -17.93 7.79
CA PRO A 18 -5.49 -17.94 8.18
C PRO A 18 -5.79 -16.95 9.31
N GLU A 19 -7.00 -16.38 9.33
CA GLU A 19 -7.43 -15.42 10.35
C GLU A 19 -7.32 -16.00 11.77
N SER A 20 -7.59 -17.30 11.93
CA SER A 20 -7.45 -18.02 13.20
C SER A 20 -6.03 -18.04 13.76
N GLU A 21 -5.00 -17.83 12.92
CA GLU A 21 -3.60 -17.81 13.31
C GLU A 21 -3.08 -16.40 13.64
N LEU A 22 -3.82 -15.34 13.28
CA LEU A 22 -3.37 -13.95 13.43
C LEU A 22 -3.13 -13.58 14.90
N LYS A 23 -4.00 -13.98 15.81
CA LYS A 23 -3.83 -13.69 17.26
C LYS A 23 -2.55 -14.29 17.82
N THR A 24 -2.28 -15.56 17.49
CA THR A 24 -1.06 -16.25 17.95
C THR A 24 0.19 -15.65 17.33
N GLU A 25 0.16 -15.24 16.05
CA GLU A 25 1.27 -14.51 15.45
C GLU A 25 1.48 -13.16 16.15
N ALA A 26 0.41 -12.40 16.39
CA ALA A 26 0.46 -11.09 17.02
C ALA A 26 1.03 -11.16 18.44
N GLU A 27 0.66 -12.14 19.26
CA GLU A 27 1.23 -12.34 20.60
C GLU A 27 2.77 -12.48 20.57
N ILE A 28 3.30 -13.16 19.56
CA ILE A 28 4.73 -13.41 19.40
C ILE A 28 5.45 -12.16 18.86
N LEU A 29 4.84 -11.46 17.91
CA LEU A 29 5.43 -10.29 17.27
C LEU A 29 5.28 -9.01 18.11
N ARG A 30 4.30 -8.95 19.02
CA ARG A 30 3.93 -7.75 19.79
C ARG A 30 5.11 -7.05 20.46
N PRO A 31 6.04 -7.72 21.17
CA PRO A 31 7.17 -7.02 21.80
C PRO A 31 8.05 -6.29 20.78
N ILE A 32 8.28 -6.90 19.62
CA ILE A 32 9.11 -6.35 18.54
C ILE A 32 8.37 -5.20 17.85
N LEU A 33 7.08 -5.39 17.52
CA LEU A 33 6.25 -4.34 16.93
C LEU A 33 6.12 -3.12 17.84
N THR A 34 5.99 -3.32 19.16
CA THR A 34 5.96 -2.23 20.13
C THR A 34 7.26 -1.45 20.14
N SER A 35 8.41 -2.13 20.09
CA SER A 35 9.72 -1.45 20.00
C SER A 35 9.83 -0.65 18.70
N LEU A 36 9.49 -1.25 17.56
CA LEU A 36 9.53 -0.59 16.25
C LEU A 36 8.64 0.65 16.19
N LYS A 37 7.42 0.56 16.75
CA LYS A 37 6.49 1.69 16.84
C LYS A 37 7.08 2.82 17.69
N ILE A 38 7.66 2.51 18.85
CA ILE A 38 8.28 3.50 19.73
C ILE A 38 9.46 4.19 19.03
N ASP A 39 10.32 3.43 18.36
CA ASP A 39 11.50 3.96 17.68
C ASP A 39 11.08 4.85 16.49
N TRP A 40 10.02 4.48 15.76
CA TRP A 40 9.42 5.30 14.70
C TRP A 40 8.78 6.59 15.25
N GLU A 41 7.95 6.50 16.29
CA GLU A 41 7.32 7.66 16.93
C GLU A 41 8.33 8.64 17.54
N ARG A 42 9.52 8.16 17.91
CA ARG A 42 10.64 8.98 18.39
C ARG A 42 11.53 9.52 17.27
N GLY A 43 11.26 9.18 16.01
CA GLY A 43 12.08 9.56 14.86
C GLY A 43 13.46 8.87 14.82
N GLN A 44 13.65 7.79 15.57
CA GLN A 44 14.89 6.99 15.55
C GLN A 44 14.94 6.08 14.32
N LEU A 45 13.78 5.70 13.80
CA LEU A 45 13.62 5.06 12.50
C LEU A 45 12.83 5.98 11.57
N SER A 46 13.32 6.17 10.36
CA SER A 46 12.51 6.75 9.29
C SER A 46 11.39 5.78 8.87
N ASP A 47 10.37 6.33 8.21
CA ASP A 47 9.25 5.57 7.65
C ASP A 47 9.71 4.36 6.83
N SER A 48 10.60 4.58 5.86
CA SER A 48 11.11 3.49 5.01
C SER A 48 11.84 2.40 5.80
N GLN A 49 12.57 2.79 6.87
CA GLN A 49 13.31 1.86 7.71
C GLN A 49 12.37 1.00 8.54
N VAL A 50 11.40 1.61 9.23
CA VAL A 50 10.46 0.84 10.05
C VAL A 50 9.60 -0.08 9.16
N THR A 51 9.17 0.39 7.98
CA THR A 51 8.45 -0.45 7.02
C THR A 51 9.29 -1.64 6.57
N PHE A 52 10.57 -1.42 6.23
CA PHE A 52 11.47 -2.51 5.86
C PHE A 52 11.64 -3.55 6.99
N GLN A 53 11.80 -3.10 8.23
CA GLN A 53 11.89 -3.99 9.39
C GLN A 53 10.61 -4.81 9.59
N ILE A 54 9.43 -4.20 9.43
CA ILE A 54 8.13 -4.91 9.47
C ILE A 54 8.07 -5.97 8.36
N VAL A 55 8.46 -5.62 7.13
CA VAL A 55 8.45 -6.58 6.01
C VAL A 55 9.35 -7.78 6.29
N LEU A 56 10.57 -7.54 6.78
CA LEU A 56 11.47 -8.64 7.17
C LEU A 56 10.88 -9.50 8.30
N LEU A 57 10.36 -8.86 9.35
CA LEU A 57 9.80 -9.53 10.52
C LEU A 57 8.70 -10.52 10.13
N TYR A 58 7.70 -10.07 9.38
CA TYR A 58 6.58 -10.92 8.96
C TYR A 58 7.02 -11.97 7.93
N LEU A 59 7.86 -11.61 6.97
CA LEU A 59 8.31 -12.54 5.94
C LEU A 59 9.10 -13.72 6.53
N GLU A 60 10.01 -13.43 7.46
CA GLU A 60 10.81 -14.45 8.16
C GLU A 60 9.92 -15.33 9.05
N ARG A 61 8.94 -14.72 9.72
CA ARG A 61 7.98 -15.44 10.56
C ARG A 61 7.12 -16.41 9.75
N ARG A 62 6.56 -15.96 8.64
CA ARG A 62 5.56 -16.72 7.85
C ARG A 62 6.21 -17.71 6.88
N VAL A 63 7.34 -17.37 6.28
CA VAL A 63 8.01 -18.24 5.29
C VAL A 63 9.01 -19.22 5.94
N LYS A 64 9.59 -18.87 7.10
CA LYS A 64 10.54 -19.66 7.92
C LYS A 64 11.83 -20.10 7.22
N LYS A 65 11.76 -20.96 6.20
CA LYS A 65 12.93 -21.61 5.58
C LYS A 65 13.62 -20.74 4.51
N HIS A 66 12.85 -20.13 3.62
CA HIS A 66 13.39 -19.40 2.47
C HIS A 66 12.62 -18.09 2.20
N PRO A 67 12.71 -17.09 3.09
CA PRO A 67 12.04 -15.80 2.91
C PRO A 67 12.52 -15.04 1.66
N PHE A 68 13.70 -15.39 1.13
CA PHE A 68 14.31 -14.74 -0.03
C PHE A 68 14.48 -15.73 -1.18
N LEU A 69 14.34 -15.24 -2.41
CA LEU A 69 14.66 -16.03 -3.60
C LEU A 69 16.18 -16.25 -3.68
N ARG A 70 16.59 -17.43 -4.17
CA ARG A 70 18.02 -17.78 -4.28
C ARG A 70 18.72 -16.85 -5.26
N MET A 71 19.81 -16.23 -4.82
CA MET A 71 20.59 -15.28 -5.63
C MET A 71 21.89 -15.86 -6.20
N GLY A 72 22.23 -17.11 -5.87
CA GLY A 72 23.53 -17.72 -6.24
C GLY A 72 24.74 -17.08 -5.55
N LYS A 73 24.53 -16.11 -4.65
CA LYS A 73 25.54 -15.41 -3.84
C LYS A 73 25.06 -15.32 -2.38
N PRO A 74 25.97 -15.08 -1.41
CA PRO A 74 25.57 -14.79 -0.04
C PRO A 74 24.60 -13.60 0.03
N LEU A 75 23.66 -13.65 0.99
CA LEU A 75 22.75 -12.53 1.22
C LEU A 75 23.56 -11.32 1.75
N PRO A 76 23.30 -10.10 1.25
CA PRO A 76 23.83 -8.88 1.85
C PRO A 76 23.43 -8.76 3.32
N ASN A 77 24.13 -7.90 4.07
CA ASN A 77 23.77 -7.63 5.45
C ASN A 77 22.39 -6.95 5.51
N ARG A 78 21.49 -7.49 6.34
CA ARG A 78 20.12 -6.95 6.51
C ARG A 78 20.11 -5.55 7.13
N ASN A 79 21.17 -5.18 7.84
CA ASN A 79 21.32 -3.84 8.40
C ASN A 79 21.72 -2.81 7.33
N GLN A 80 22.16 -3.26 6.15
CA GLN A 80 22.40 -2.42 4.96
C GLN A 80 21.16 -2.48 4.06
N SER A 81 20.06 -1.89 4.52
CA SER A 81 18.74 -1.96 3.88
C SER A 81 18.75 -1.56 2.41
N GLN A 82 19.55 -0.56 2.00
CA GLN A 82 19.69 -0.17 0.60
C GLN A 82 20.24 -1.30 -0.28
N GLU A 83 21.42 -1.82 0.05
CA GLU A 83 22.08 -2.91 -0.70
C GLU A 83 21.21 -4.16 -0.70
N PHE A 84 20.58 -4.46 0.44
CA PHE A 84 19.68 -5.59 0.57
C PHE A 84 18.48 -5.46 -0.36
N LEU A 85 17.80 -4.31 -0.33
CA LEU A 85 16.62 -4.05 -1.14
C LEU A 85 16.94 -3.99 -2.63
N GLU A 86 18.13 -3.56 -3.04
CA GLU A 86 18.52 -3.50 -4.45
C GLU A 86 18.49 -4.89 -5.12
N VAL A 87 19.10 -5.89 -4.45
CA VAL A 87 19.32 -7.21 -5.07
C VAL A 87 18.39 -8.30 -4.54
N VAL A 88 17.98 -8.27 -3.27
CA VAL A 88 17.26 -9.38 -2.64
C VAL A 88 15.79 -9.38 -2.99
N ARG A 89 15.35 -10.42 -3.69
CA ARG A 89 13.93 -10.65 -4.02
C ARG A 89 13.24 -11.44 -2.93
N PHE A 90 12.02 -11.02 -2.58
CA PHE A 90 11.21 -11.63 -1.54
C PHE A 90 10.38 -12.81 -2.06
N TYR A 91 10.31 -13.89 -1.29
CA TYR A 91 9.47 -15.02 -1.62
C TYR A 91 7.99 -14.66 -1.48
N GLY A 92 7.16 -15.08 -2.45
CA GLY A 92 5.71 -14.97 -2.35
C GLY A 92 5.14 -13.56 -2.47
N MET A 93 5.96 -12.58 -2.84
CA MET A 93 5.56 -11.20 -3.11
C MET A 93 5.96 -10.76 -4.52
N PRO A 94 5.14 -9.97 -5.24
CA PRO A 94 5.57 -9.29 -6.45
C PRO A 94 6.75 -8.35 -6.19
N ASP A 95 7.59 -8.13 -7.21
CA ASP A 95 8.77 -7.26 -7.07
C ASP A 95 8.41 -5.78 -6.86
N THR A 96 7.15 -5.42 -7.08
CA THR A 96 6.62 -4.05 -6.89
C THR A 96 6.85 -3.56 -5.47
N VAL A 97 6.62 -4.39 -4.45
CA VAL A 97 6.82 -4.04 -3.04
C VAL A 97 8.28 -3.73 -2.76
N ARG A 98 9.20 -4.64 -3.12
CA ARG A 98 10.63 -4.45 -2.89
C ARG A 98 11.14 -3.22 -3.63
N PHE A 99 10.73 -3.04 -4.88
CA PHE A 99 11.15 -1.90 -5.69
C PHE A 99 10.66 -0.57 -5.10
N ALA A 100 9.40 -0.49 -4.64
CA ALA A 100 8.88 0.69 -3.94
C ALA A 100 9.67 0.98 -2.67
N LEU A 101 9.91 -0.04 -1.83
CA LEU A 101 10.74 0.12 -0.62
C LEU A 101 12.15 0.59 -0.96
N TRP A 102 12.77 0.04 -2.00
CA TRP A 102 14.11 0.45 -2.41
C TRP A 102 14.16 1.92 -2.81
N LYS A 103 13.27 2.35 -3.71
CA LYS A 103 13.20 3.73 -4.20
C LYS A 103 12.82 4.72 -3.11
N TRP A 104 11.94 4.32 -2.19
CA TRP A 104 11.64 5.11 -1.00
C TRP A 104 12.85 5.26 -0.09
N HIS A 105 13.56 4.16 0.17
CA HIS A 105 14.69 4.14 1.09
C HIS A 105 15.87 5.01 0.63
N ILE A 106 16.07 5.14 -0.68
CA ILE A 106 17.09 6.02 -1.26
C ILE A 106 16.58 7.46 -1.52
N GLY A 107 15.34 7.76 -1.13
CA GLY A 107 14.75 9.10 -1.25
C GLY A 107 14.32 9.50 -2.65
N GLU A 108 14.24 8.56 -3.60
CA GLU A 108 13.76 8.85 -4.96
C GLU A 108 12.23 8.98 -5.02
N TRP A 109 11.50 8.19 -4.22
CA TRP A 109 10.03 8.20 -4.19
C TRP A 109 9.51 8.74 -2.85
N ASP A 110 8.65 9.75 -2.90
CA ASP A 110 8.00 10.35 -1.72
C ASP A 110 6.81 9.48 -1.28
N ILE A 111 7.13 8.42 -0.54
CA ILE A 111 6.17 7.61 0.20
C ILE A 111 6.19 8.07 1.65
N ARG A 112 5.02 8.14 2.30
CA ARG A 112 4.90 8.55 3.70
C ARG A 112 4.15 7.50 4.49
N LEU A 113 4.72 7.05 5.60
CA LEU A 113 4.07 6.08 6.47
C LEU A 113 3.06 6.80 7.36
N ILE A 114 1.82 6.31 7.38
CA ILE A 114 0.78 6.77 8.30
C ILE A 114 0.22 5.60 9.11
N ASN A 115 -0.35 5.90 10.27
CA ASN A 115 -0.89 4.93 11.22
C ASN A 115 -2.41 4.98 11.35
N TYR A 116 -3.08 5.55 10.36
CA TYR A 116 -4.53 5.63 10.25
C TYR A 116 -4.93 5.37 8.80
N ASN A 117 -6.15 4.87 8.57
CA ASN A 117 -6.65 4.66 7.21
C ASN A 117 -7.05 6.02 6.62
N PRO A 118 -6.39 6.49 5.53
CA PRO A 118 -6.75 7.75 4.92
C PRO A 118 -8.09 7.61 4.19
N SER A 119 -8.90 8.66 4.20
CA SER A 119 -10.05 8.77 3.31
C SER A 119 -9.62 8.83 1.84
N SER A 120 -10.53 8.50 0.92
CA SER A 120 -10.28 8.64 -0.51
C SER A 120 -9.87 10.08 -0.89
N LEU A 121 -10.42 11.09 -0.21
CA LEU A 121 -10.09 12.50 -0.42
C LEU A 121 -8.67 12.85 0.06
N GLU A 122 -8.24 12.35 1.22
CA GLU A 122 -6.86 12.53 1.69
C GLU A 122 -5.85 11.82 0.76
N MET A 123 -6.20 10.63 0.27
CA MET A 123 -5.39 9.94 -0.73
C MET A 123 -5.35 10.71 -2.06
N LEU A 124 -6.45 11.31 -2.49
CA LEU A 124 -6.49 12.19 -3.66
C LEU A 124 -5.59 13.41 -3.49
N GLU A 125 -5.66 14.07 -2.33
CA GLU A 125 -4.84 15.22 -2.00
C GLU A 125 -3.35 14.89 -2.04
N SER A 126 -2.93 13.80 -1.39
CA SER A 126 -1.52 13.37 -1.40
C SER A 126 -1.00 13.13 -2.82
N GLN A 127 -1.73 12.37 -3.62
CA GLN A 127 -1.35 12.09 -5.01
C GLN A 127 -1.32 13.34 -5.88
N SER A 128 -2.23 14.29 -5.65
CA SER A 128 -2.21 15.58 -6.35
C SER A 128 -0.94 16.40 -6.05
N ASN A 129 -0.38 16.21 -4.86
CA ASN A 129 0.86 16.83 -4.43
C ASN A 129 2.12 16.03 -4.84
N GLY A 130 1.94 14.82 -5.39
CA GLY A 130 3.03 13.99 -5.91
C GLY A 130 3.67 13.07 -4.88
N TYR A 131 2.97 12.77 -3.79
CA TYR A 131 3.39 11.75 -2.83
C TYR A 131 2.26 10.75 -2.59
N ARG A 132 2.56 9.61 -1.97
CA ARG A 132 1.55 8.60 -1.64
C ARG A 132 1.74 8.07 -0.23
N TYR A 133 0.64 7.72 0.42
CA TYR A 133 0.70 7.05 1.71
C TYR A 133 0.98 5.55 1.59
N SER A 134 1.66 5.04 2.61
CA SER A 134 1.67 3.64 2.99
C SER A 134 1.13 3.52 4.41
N THR A 135 0.24 2.57 4.66
CA THR A 135 -0.48 2.51 5.94
C THR A 135 -0.05 1.31 6.77
N ILE A 136 0.21 1.54 8.06
CA ILE A 136 0.35 0.48 9.06
C ILE A 136 -0.70 0.66 10.17
N SER A 137 -1.64 -0.28 10.27
CA SER A 137 -2.47 -0.37 11.47
C SER A 137 -1.70 -1.08 12.57
N TRP A 138 -1.06 -0.31 13.44
CA TRP A 138 -0.32 -0.85 14.60
C TRP A 138 -1.24 -1.63 15.53
N THR A 139 -2.47 -1.15 15.73
CA THR A 139 -3.47 -1.82 16.57
C THR A 139 -3.79 -3.20 16.01
N ASP A 140 -4.15 -3.29 14.72
CA ASP A 140 -4.50 -4.58 14.11
C ASP A 140 -3.29 -5.53 14.06
N ALA A 141 -2.09 -5.00 13.83
CA ALA A 141 -0.85 -5.78 13.85
C ALA A 141 -0.55 -6.38 15.24
N MET A 142 -0.82 -5.64 16.32
CA MET A 142 -0.54 -6.07 17.71
C MET A 142 -1.66 -6.92 18.31
N GLU A 143 -2.89 -6.75 17.85
CA GLU A 143 -4.07 -7.51 18.30
C GLU A 143 -4.29 -8.78 17.47
N GLY A 144 -3.78 -8.83 16.24
CA GLY A 144 -4.00 -9.93 15.31
C GLY A 144 -5.42 -9.91 14.74
N SER A 145 -5.89 -8.72 14.34
CA SER A 145 -7.19 -8.48 13.71
C SER A 145 -7.05 -8.08 12.24
N LEU A 146 -8.17 -8.10 11.53
CA LEU A 146 -8.24 -7.68 10.13
C LEU A 146 -8.53 -6.18 10.03
N VAL A 147 -7.72 -5.47 9.23
CA VAL A 147 -7.98 -4.10 8.80
C VAL A 147 -9.23 -4.10 7.92
N GLU A 148 -10.23 -3.31 8.32
CA GLU A 148 -11.56 -3.23 7.69
C GLU A 148 -12.30 -4.58 7.54
N GLY A 149 -11.90 -5.62 8.30
CA GLY A 149 -12.44 -6.96 8.12
C GLY A 149 -12.00 -7.65 6.83
N LYS A 150 -10.95 -7.15 6.14
CA LYS A 150 -10.56 -7.59 4.79
C LYS A 150 -9.21 -8.30 4.72
N ARG A 151 -8.21 -7.72 5.37
CA ARG A 151 -6.79 -8.08 5.24
C ARG A 151 -6.12 -7.94 6.60
N ASP A 152 -5.08 -8.72 6.86
CA ASP A 152 -4.24 -8.44 8.01
C ASP A 152 -3.40 -7.16 7.80
N ALA A 153 -2.86 -6.60 8.88
CA ALA A 153 -2.11 -5.35 8.85
C ALA A 153 -0.84 -5.42 7.97
N PHE A 154 -0.22 -6.59 7.85
CA PHE A 154 0.97 -6.77 7.01
C PHE A 154 0.58 -6.75 5.53
N GLU A 155 -0.44 -7.49 5.13
CA GLU A 155 -0.93 -7.47 3.75
C GLU A 155 -1.46 -6.09 3.35
N HIS A 156 -2.12 -5.37 4.27
CA HIS A 156 -2.56 -4.00 4.03
C HIS A 156 -1.37 -3.07 3.68
N LEU A 157 -0.30 -3.12 4.49
CA LEU A 157 0.94 -2.39 4.21
C LEU A 157 1.56 -2.74 2.84
N LEU A 158 1.61 -4.03 2.52
CA LEU A 158 2.15 -4.51 1.23
C LEU A 158 1.32 -4.05 0.03
N HIS A 159 0.01 -3.99 0.19
CA HIS A 159 -0.89 -3.48 -0.85
C HIS A 159 -0.64 -2.01 -1.14
N ASP A 160 -0.47 -1.19 -0.11
CA ASP A 160 -0.18 0.24 -0.31
C ASP A 160 1.18 0.45 -0.97
N LEU A 161 2.19 -0.35 -0.62
CA LEU A 161 3.49 -0.34 -1.30
C LEU A 161 3.37 -0.74 -2.78
N ALA A 162 2.52 -1.71 -3.09
CA ALA A 162 2.26 -2.09 -4.48
C ALA A 162 1.58 -0.94 -5.25
N HIS A 163 0.67 -0.19 -4.62
CA HIS A 163 0.07 0.99 -5.25
C HIS A 163 1.06 2.16 -5.38
N ALA A 164 1.92 2.37 -4.39
CA ALA A 164 3.02 3.34 -4.52
C ALA A 164 3.91 3.03 -5.71
N TYR A 165 4.24 1.76 -5.94
CA TYR A 165 4.93 1.35 -7.17
C TYR A 165 4.16 1.77 -8.43
N MET A 166 2.86 1.54 -8.48
CA MET A 166 2.04 1.89 -9.64
C MET A 166 1.93 3.41 -9.84
N PHE A 167 1.98 4.19 -8.77
CA PHE A 167 1.96 5.65 -8.83
C PHE A 167 3.27 6.21 -9.41
N PHE A 168 4.42 5.73 -8.93
CA PHE A 168 5.73 6.29 -9.30
C PHE A 168 6.42 5.64 -10.50
N ARG A 169 5.95 4.50 -11.00
CA ARG A 169 6.59 3.80 -12.12
C ARG A 169 6.60 4.66 -13.40
N GLU A 170 7.76 4.70 -14.05
CA GLU A 170 8.04 5.60 -15.17
C GLU A 170 7.12 5.40 -16.38
N ASP A 171 6.78 4.16 -16.71
CA ASP A 171 5.93 3.83 -17.86
C ASP A 171 4.47 4.25 -17.68
N TYR A 172 4.07 4.68 -16.49
CA TYR A 172 2.73 5.19 -16.21
C TYR A 172 2.63 6.71 -16.23
N ASP A 173 3.69 7.43 -16.63
CA ASP A 173 3.69 8.90 -16.68
C ASP A 173 3.27 9.52 -15.32
N PHE A 174 4.19 9.46 -14.36
CA PHE A 174 4.00 10.00 -13.01
C PHE A 174 3.47 11.45 -13.01
N GLU A 175 4.05 12.32 -13.83
CA GLU A 175 3.62 13.73 -13.92
C GLU A 175 2.21 13.85 -14.49
N GLY A 176 1.88 13.06 -15.51
CA GLY A 176 0.52 12.98 -16.03
C GLY A 176 -0.50 12.47 -15.00
N GLN A 177 -0.14 11.46 -14.19
CA GLN A 177 -1.00 10.96 -13.10
C GLN A 177 -1.23 12.05 -12.05
N LYS A 178 -0.16 12.70 -11.60
CA LYS A 178 -0.22 13.82 -10.64
C LYS A 178 -1.11 14.94 -11.16
N LEU A 179 -0.99 15.32 -12.43
CA LEU A 179 -1.86 16.32 -13.06
C LEU A 179 -3.33 15.88 -13.13
N PHE A 180 -3.59 14.60 -13.41
CA PHE A 180 -4.95 14.04 -13.37
C PHE A 180 -5.55 14.16 -11.97
N PHE A 181 -4.86 13.67 -10.94
CA PHE A 181 -5.33 13.73 -9.56
C PHE A 181 -5.49 15.17 -9.07
N ARG A 182 -4.61 16.09 -9.48
CA ARG A 182 -4.75 17.52 -9.16
C ARG A 182 -6.01 18.13 -9.75
N LYS A 183 -6.38 17.79 -10.99
CA LYS A 183 -7.65 18.26 -11.58
C LYS A 183 -8.85 17.69 -10.81
N MET A 184 -8.83 16.39 -10.51
CA MET A 184 -9.88 15.73 -9.74
C MET A 184 -10.04 16.35 -8.35
N TYR A 185 -8.94 16.68 -7.67
CA TYR A 185 -8.96 17.33 -6.36
C TYR A 185 -9.59 18.72 -6.42
N LEU A 186 -9.17 19.55 -7.39
CA LEU A 186 -9.73 20.90 -7.59
C LEU A 186 -11.22 20.88 -7.96
N ASP A 187 -11.67 19.82 -8.63
CA ASP A 187 -13.06 19.65 -9.03
C ASP A 187 -13.90 18.85 -8.02
N TYR A 188 -13.32 18.34 -6.92
CA TYR A 188 -14.00 17.42 -6.00
C TYR A 188 -15.32 17.99 -5.46
N SER A 189 -15.31 19.26 -5.05
CA SER A 189 -16.50 19.95 -4.51
C SER A 189 -17.67 20.02 -5.50
N LYS A 190 -17.40 19.93 -6.81
CA LYS A 190 -18.45 19.90 -7.84
C LYS A 190 -19.22 18.58 -7.86
N TYR A 191 -18.69 17.54 -7.23
CA TYR A 191 -19.25 16.19 -7.23
C TYR A 191 -19.87 15.79 -5.88
N GLU A 192 -19.68 16.57 -4.81
CA GLU A 192 -20.11 16.21 -3.44
C GLU A 192 -21.58 15.81 -3.37
N ASP A 193 -22.49 16.65 -3.90
CA ASP A 193 -23.93 16.37 -3.90
C ASP A 193 -24.26 15.03 -4.60
N VAL A 194 -23.57 14.72 -5.70
CA VAL A 194 -23.81 13.48 -6.46
C VAL A 194 -23.17 12.28 -5.77
N LEU A 195 -22.02 12.47 -5.13
CA LEU A 195 -21.40 11.43 -4.31
C LEU A 195 -22.28 11.07 -3.12
N GLU A 196 -23.00 12.04 -2.52
CA GLU A 196 -23.98 11.77 -1.46
C GLU A 196 -25.24 11.07 -1.99
N ALA A 197 -25.79 11.55 -3.11
CA ALA A 197 -27.03 11.02 -3.66
C ALA A 197 -26.89 9.64 -4.36
N ASN A 198 -25.68 9.28 -4.84
CA ASN A 198 -25.46 8.07 -5.63
C ASN A 198 -24.31 7.20 -5.07
N PRO A 199 -24.64 6.20 -4.21
CA PRO A 199 -23.65 5.31 -3.61
C PRO A 199 -22.82 4.50 -4.62
N ILE A 200 -23.41 4.10 -5.74
CA ILE A 200 -22.70 3.34 -6.80
C ILE A 200 -21.62 4.23 -7.44
N PHE A 201 -21.99 5.47 -7.77
CA PHE A 201 -21.04 6.45 -8.29
C PHE A 201 -19.94 6.75 -7.26
N ARG A 202 -20.30 6.95 -5.99
CA ARG A 202 -19.34 7.15 -4.90
C ARG A 202 -18.32 6.03 -4.83
N THR A 203 -18.73 4.76 -4.78
CA THR A 203 -17.79 3.63 -4.73
C THR A 203 -16.82 3.62 -5.91
N LYS A 204 -17.31 3.88 -7.14
CA LYS A 204 -16.46 3.91 -8.33
C LYS A 204 -15.53 5.13 -8.35
N PHE A 205 -16.00 6.27 -7.85
CA PHE A 205 -15.23 7.50 -7.72
C PHE A 205 -14.12 7.34 -6.68
N ASP A 206 -14.46 6.84 -5.50
CA ASP A 206 -13.51 6.52 -4.42
C ASP A 206 -12.40 5.61 -4.94
N TYR A 207 -12.75 4.53 -5.63
CA TYR A 207 -11.77 3.64 -6.26
C TYR A 207 -10.85 4.37 -7.24
N CYS A 208 -11.40 5.27 -8.08
CA CYS A 208 -10.62 6.05 -9.04
C CYS A 208 -9.56 6.92 -8.36
N ILE A 209 -9.92 7.54 -7.23
CA ILE A 209 -9.09 8.54 -6.57
C ILE A 209 -8.17 7.96 -5.49
N SER A 210 -8.41 6.72 -5.02
CA SER A 210 -7.57 6.07 -4.00
C SER A 210 -6.69 4.96 -4.57
N ASP A 211 -7.26 3.99 -5.27
CA ASP A 211 -6.62 2.70 -5.61
C ASP A 211 -6.27 2.55 -7.09
N MET A 212 -6.67 3.50 -7.93
CA MET A 212 -6.43 3.44 -9.37
C MET A 212 -5.20 4.24 -9.77
N ASN A 213 -4.00 3.69 -9.59
CA ASN A 213 -2.79 4.22 -10.21
C ASN A 213 -2.51 3.54 -11.55
N SER A 214 -2.56 4.31 -12.62
CA SER A 214 -2.42 3.83 -13.99
C SER A 214 -2.01 4.96 -14.93
N HIS A 215 -1.69 4.63 -16.18
CA HIS A 215 -1.41 5.64 -17.20
C HIS A 215 -2.59 6.65 -17.32
N PRO A 216 -2.34 7.97 -17.48
CA PRO A 216 -3.38 9.01 -17.46
C PRO A 216 -4.51 8.81 -18.46
N ALA A 217 -4.21 8.22 -19.62
CA ALA A 217 -5.21 7.84 -20.61
C ALA A 217 -6.23 6.83 -20.06
N HIS A 218 -5.78 5.86 -19.27
CA HIS A 218 -6.66 4.87 -18.63
C HIS A 218 -7.47 5.50 -17.49
N LEU A 219 -6.85 6.36 -16.67
CA LEU A 219 -7.55 7.13 -15.63
C LEU A 219 -8.67 7.98 -16.22
N SER A 220 -8.35 8.71 -17.30
CA SER A 220 -9.33 9.56 -17.99
C SER A 220 -10.45 8.74 -18.62
N ALA A 221 -10.14 7.59 -19.21
CA ALA A 221 -11.14 6.70 -19.81
C ALA A 221 -12.10 6.14 -18.75
N TYR A 222 -11.57 5.65 -17.63
CA TYR A 222 -12.37 5.16 -16.51
C TYR A 222 -13.23 6.29 -15.92
N TRP A 223 -12.63 7.45 -15.66
CA TRP A 223 -13.33 8.62 -15.13
C TRP A 223 -14.51 9.03 -16.02
N ASN A 224 -14.27 9.13 -17.34
CA ASN A 224 -15.31 9.48 -18.31
C ASN A 224 -16.42 8.41 -18.37
N ALA A 225 -16.08 7.13 -18.22
CA ALA A 225 -17.07 6.06 -18.20
C ALA A 225 -18.00 6.19 -16.99
N ILE A 226 -17.45 6.34 -15.78
CA ILE A 226 -18.26 6.42 -14.56
C ILE A 226 -19.09 7.70 -14.49
N ARG A 227 -18.59 8.80 -15.06
CA ARG A 227 -19.35 10.04 -15.22
C ARG A 227 -20.55 9.86 -16.14
N ARG A 228 -20.37 9.22 -17.30
CA ARG A 228 -21.46 8.97 -18.25
C ARG A 228 -22.53 8.08 -17.64
N GLU A 229 -22.12 7.03 -16.92
CA GLU A 229 -23.05 6.15 -16.21
C GLU A 229 -23.87 6.90 -15.14
N ALA A 230 -23.27 7.90 -14.48
CA ALA A 230 -23.96 8.75 -13.52
C ALA A 230 -24.75 9.90 -14.15
N GLY A 231 -24.84 9.99 -15.48
CA GLY A 231 -25.63 10.99 -16.20
C GLY A 231 -24.91 12.34 -16.43
N PHE A 232 -23.61 12.42 -16.20
CA PHE A 232 -22.82 13.59 -16.59
C PHE A 232 -22.46 13.49 -18.08
N PHE A 233 -23.09 14.32 -18.90
CA PHE A 233 -22.72 14.44 -20.31
C PHE A 233 -21.55 15.44 -20.43
N VAL A 234 -20.45 14.97 -21.03
CA VAL A 234 -19.37 15.87 -21.46
C VAL A 234 -19.85 16.49 -22.79
N PRO A 235 -19.87 17.82 -22.93
CA PRO A 235 -20.15 18.45 -24.23
C PRO A 235 -19.14 18.04 -25.30
#